data_AF-A0A7H9CHQ5-F1
#
_entry.id   AF-A0A7H9CHQ5-F1
#
_cell.length_a   1.000
_cell.length_b   1.000
_cell.length_c   1.000
_cell.angle_alpha   90.00
_cell.angle_beta   90.00
_cell.angle_gamma   90.00
#
_symmetry.space_group_name_H-M   'P 1'
#
loop_
_entity.id
_entity.type
_entity.pdbx_description
1 polymer ?
#
loop_
_entity_poly.entity_id
_entity_poly.type
_entity_poly.pdbx_seq_one_letter_code
_entity_poly.pdbx_strand_id
1 'polypeptide(L)'
;MKRLGVCFSGRSNSGKTTLILKIAKELIARGFKVAIIKHDPGDKASFGEPQKDSTRFFNVGAQVAVLSPKRTSIFLNQGFFGGEERINSLLHNAKKEQFSTQNNSSEDELGEIIRHFGEFDYLLVEGLKYLPLPRICVFRDEIDESFVPFANAFATNLKQIKLSPNYDLDDISGLIKWIDANAKRL
;
A
#
# COMPACT_ATOMS: atom_id res chain seq x y z
N MET A 1 -3.48 8.14 16.94
CA MET A 1 -3.29 7.52 15.61
C MET A 1 -1.81 7.31 15.34
N LYS A 2 -1.46 6.16 14.75
CA LYS A 2 -0.07 5.81 14.40
C LYS A 2 0.43 6.59 13.19
N ARG A 3 -0.36 6.58 12.10
CA ARG A 3 -0.14 7.24 10.81
C ARG A 3 1.23 6.89 10.20
N LEU A 4 1.45 5.59 10.00
CA LEU A 4 2.72 5.02 9.54
C LEU A 4 2.66 4.60 8.06
N GLY A 5 3.68 4.94 7.28
CA GLY A 5 3.81 4.63 5.85
C GLY A 5 4.98 3.70 5.56
N VAL A 6 4.71 2.66 4.75
CA VAL A 6 5.72 1.68 4.30
C VAL A 6 5.46 1.23 2.86
N CYS A 7 6.53 1.01 2.10
CA CYS A 7 6.50 0.51 0.73
C CYS A 7 6.78 -1.00 0.65
N PHE A 8 6.17 -1.65 -0.33
CA PHE A 8 6.45 -3.03 -0.73
C PHE A 8 6.92 -3.06 -2.19
N SER A 9 8.03 -3.74 -2.45
CA SER A 9 8.64 -3.81 -3.79
C SER A 9 9.19 -5.18 -4.10
N GLY A 10 9.50 -5.43 -5.37
CA GLY A 10 9.95 -6.72 -5.87
C GLY A 10 9.32 -7.02 -7.23
N ARG A 11 9.86 -8.02 -7.92
CA ARG A 11 9.41 -8.43 -9.26
C ARG A 11 7.92 -8.78 -9.31
N SER A 12 7.36 -8.77 -10.51
CA SER A 12 6.03 -9.33 -10.73
C SER A 12 5.96 -10.76 -10.18
N ASN A 13 4.81 -11.17 -9.65
CA ASN A 13 4.58 -12.49 -9.06
C ASN A 13 5.43 -12.87 -7.82
N SER A 14 6.21 -11.95 -7.23
CA SER A 14 6.93 -12.25 -5.97
C SER A 14 6.01 -12.45 -4.75
N GLY A 15 4.73 -12.09 -4.86
CA GLY A 15 3.73 -12.26 -3.81
C GLY A 15 3.42 -10.99 -3.01
N LYS A 16 3.86 -9.81 -3.48
CA LYS A 16 3.57 -8.49 -2.86
C LYS A 16 2.10 -8.33 -2.46
N THR A 17 1.18 -8.44 -3.43
CA THR A 17 -0.26 -8.27 -3.17
C THR A 17 -0.75 -9.23 -2.09
N THR A 18 -0.34 -10.50 -2.15
CA THR A 18 -0.73 -11.51 -1.16
C THR A 18 -0.20 -11.16 0.23
N LEU A 19 1.04 -10.70 0.33
CA LEU A 19 1.64 -10.31 1.60
C LEU A 19 0.93 -9.08 2.20
N ILE A 20 0.71 -8.05 1.38
CA ILE A 20 -0.02 -6.83 1.78
C ILE A 20 -1.43 -7.19 2.27
N LEU A 21 -2.14 -8.09 1.57
CA LEU A 21 -3.47 -8.54 2.00
C LEU A 21 -3.44 -9.24 3.36
N LYS A 22 -2.46 -10.10 3.61
CA LYS A 22 -2.31 -10.77 4.91
C LYS A 22 -2.04 -9.77 6.04
N ILE A 23 -1.13 -8.82 5.80
CA ILE A 23 -0.81 -7.75 6.76
C ILE A 23 -2.04 -6.86 7.00
N ALA A 24 -2.70 -6.40 5.94
CA ALA A 24 -3.88 -5.54 6.05
C ALA A 24 -5.02 -6.24 6.80
N LYS A 25 -5.29 -7.51 6.49
CA LYS A 25 -6.29 -8.32 7.20
C LYS A 25 -6.01 -8.38 8.69
N GLU A 26 -4.76 -8.65 9.07
CA GLU A 26 -4.34 -8.74 10.47
C GLU A 26 -4.43 -7.39 11.18
N LEU A 27 -3.99 -6.29 10.55
CA LEU A 27 -4.10 -4.95 11.10
C LEU A 27 -5.56 -4.51 11.30
N ILE A 28 -6.43 -4.77 10.32
CA ILE A 28 -7.86 -4.46 10.40
C ILE A 28 -8.53 -5.31 11.49
N ALA A 29 -8.18 -6.59 11.61
CA ALA A 29 -8.69 -7.46 12.69
C ALA A 29 -8.29 -6.95 14.09
N ARG A 30 -7.15 -6.24 14.20
CA ARG A 30 -6.70 -5.56 15.43
C ARG A 30 -7.37 -4.19 15.65
N GLY A 31 -8.31 -3.78 14.78
CA GLY A 31 -9.02 -2.51 14.87
C GLY A 31 -8.29 -1.32 14.24
N PHE A 32 -7.18 -1.55 13.53
CA PHE A 32 -6.45 -0.46 12.88
C PHE A 32 -7.07 -0.07 11.54
N LYS A 33 -6.85 1.20 11.23
CA LYS A 33 -7.33 1.85 10.02
C LYS A 33 -6.27 1.71 8.93
N VAL A 34 -6.58 1.03 7.83
CA VAL A 34 -5.60 0.71 6.78
C VAL A 34 -5.97 1.38 5.46
N ALA A 35 -5.03 2.13 4.91
CA ALA A 35 -5.07 2.65 3.55
C ALA A 35 -4.01 1.93 2.70
N ILE A 36 -4.33 1.67 1.43
CA ILE A 36 -3.46 0.99 0.49
C ILE A 36 -3.35 1.80 -0.79
N ILE A 37 -2.13 2.05 -1.22
CA ILE A 37 -1.84 2.63 -2.53
C ILE A 37 -1.26 1.54 -3.43
N LYS A 38 -1.84 1.35 -4.60
CA LYS A 38 -1.29 0.48 -5.64
C LYS A 38 -0.87 1.32 -6.85
N HIS A 39 0.40 1.28 -7.19
CA HIS A 39 0.87 1.85 -8.45
C HIS A 39 0.78 0.79 -9.56
N ASP A 40 0.01 1.11 -10.60
CA ASP A 40 -0.23 0.27 -11.76
C ASP A 40 0.25 0.95 -13.05
N PRO A 41 1.53 0.77 -13.42
CA PRO A 41 2.08 1.39 -14.62
C PRO A 41 1.47 0.84 -15.92
N GLY A 42 0.71 -0.26 -15.87
CA GLY A 42 0.12 -0.89 -17.04
C GLY A 42 -1.32 -0.49 -17.34
N ASP A 43 -1.93 0.41 -16.55
CA ASP A 43 -3.37 0.73 -16.60
C ASP A 43 -4.29 -0.52 -16.53
N LYS A 44 -3.83 -1.61 -15.90
CA LYS A 44 -4.51 -2.92 -15.82
C LYS A 44 -5.56 -3.01 -14.71
N ALA A 45 -5.57 -2.05 -13.81
CA ALA A 45 -6.40 -2.00 -12.63
C ALA A 45 -7.82 -1.61 -13.06
N SER A 46 -8.74 -2.50 -12.73
CA SER A 46 -10.17 -2.34 -12.93
C SER A 46 -10.85 -2.77 -11.64
N PHE A 47 -11.90 -2.05 -11.26
CA PHE A 47 -12.71 -2.39 -10.10
C PHE A 47 -14.04 -2.99 -10.59
N GLY A 48 -14.49 -4.08 -9.95
CA GLY A 48 -15.66 -4.87 -10.37
C GLY A 48 -15.31 -6.28 -10.86
N GLU A 49 -14.04 -6.53 -11.18
CA GLU A 49 -13.52 -7.87 -11.42
C GLU A 49 -12.97 -8.44 -10.09
N PRO A 50 -13.51 -9.57 -9.59
CA PRO A 50 -13.10 -10.15 -8.30
C PRO A 50 -11.60 -10.51 -8.22
N GLN A 51 -10.97 -10.75 -9.37
CA GLN A 51 -9.58 -11.20 -9.49
C GLN A 51 -8.56 -10.06 -9.40
N LYS A 52 -8.98 -8.79 -9.48
CA LYS A 52 -8.07 -7.64 -9.50
C LYS A 52 -7.63 -7.25 -8.09
N ASP A 53 -6.37 -6.86 -7.96
CA ASP A 53 -5.74 -6.51 -6.68
C ASP A 53 -6.47 -5.37 -5.96
N SER A 54 -6.94 -4.35 -6.70
CA SER A 54 -7.73 -3.24 -6.16
C SER A 54 -9.03 -3.71 -5.50
N THR A 55 -9.76 -4.63 -6.15
CA THR A 55 -10.97 -5.25 -5.59
C THR A 55 -10.64 -6.04 -4.33
N ARG A 56 -9.56 -6.83 -4.35
CA ARG A 56 -9.13 -7.63 -3.18
C ARG A 56 -8.75 -6.76 -1.99
N PHE A 57 -8.02 -5.66 -2.22
CA PHE A 57 -7.66 -4.69 -1.16
C PHE A 57 -8.88 -3.99 -0.58
N PHE A 58 -9.83 -3.59 -1.41
CA PHE A 58 -11.05 -2.95 -0.92
C PHE A 58 -11.91 -3.93 -0.11
N ASN A 59 -12.05 -5.16 -0.57
CA ASN A 59 -12.84 -6.20 0.09
C ASN A 59 -12.29 -6.62 1.46
N VAL A 60 -10.99 -6.43 1.74
CA VAL A 60 -10.44 -6.69 3.09
C VAL A 60 -10.81 -5.58 4.09
N GLY A 61 -11.42 -4.48 3.62
CA GLY A 61 -11.85 -3.36 4.44
C GLY A 61 -10.89 -2.16 4.40
N ALA A 62 -9.85 -2.20 3.57
CA ALA A 62 -8.94 -1.07 3.41
C ALA A 62 -9.55 0.03 2.54
N GLN A 63 -9.13 1.27 2.77
CA GLN A 63 -9.26 2.33 1.77
C GLN A 63 -8.20 2.11 0.70
N VAL A 64 -8.52 2.33 -0.57
CA VAL A 64 -7.63 1.97 -1.69
C VAL A 64 -7.51 3.11 -2.67
N ALA A 65 -6.28 3.49 -3.03
CA ALA A 65 -6.01 4.31 -4.19
C ALA A 65 -5.21 3.51 -5.21
N VAL A 66 -5.56 3.66 -6.47
CA VAL A 66 -4.85 3.08 -7.60
C VAL A 66 -4.34 4.22 -8.46
N LEU A 67 -3.01 4.28 -8.64
CA LEU A 67 -2.34 5.29 -9.45
C LEU A 67 -1.92 4.61 -10.74
N SER A 68 -2.43 5.10 -11.87
CA SER A 68 -2.04 4.64 -13.20
C SER A 68 -1.70 5.85 -14.07
N PRO A 69 -0.85 5.72 -15.10
CA PRO A 69 -0.43 6.85 -15.93
C PRO A 69 -1.58 7.71 -16.47
N LYS A 70 -2.74 7.10 -16.76
CA LYS A 70 -3.90 7.80 -17.33
C LYS A 70 -4.93 8.26 -16.31
N ARG A 71 -4.91 7.70 -15.09
CA ARG A 71 -5.92 7.96 -14.07
C ARG A 71 -5.45 7.54 -12.69
N THR A 72 -5.82 8.36 -11.71
CA THR A 72 -5.87 7.95 -10.31
C THR A 72 -7.32 7.62 -9.94
N SER A 73 -7.53 6.60 -9.12
CA SER A 73 -8.87 6.20 -8.65
C SER A 73 -8.81 5.88 -7.16
N ILE A 74 -9.70 6.48 -6.38
CA ILE A 74 -9.75 6.33 -4.93
C ILE A 74 -11.08 5.67 -4.54
N PHE A 75 -11.01 4.66 -3.68
CA PHE A 75 -12.11 3.85 -3.21
C PHE A 75 -12.11 3.85 -1.68
N LEU A 76 -13.20 4.37 -1.10
CA LEU A 76 -13.34 4.52 0.34
C LEU A 76 -14.47 3.61 0.82
N ASN A 77 -14.18 2.75 1.79
CA ASN A 77 -15.21 1.91 2.38
C ASN A 77 -16.14 2.78 3.25
N GLN A 78 -17.46 2.60 3.11
CA GLN A 78 -18.42 3.37 3.90
C GLN A 78 -18.47 2.82 5.33
N GLY A 79 -18.50 3.73 6.31
CA GLY A 79 -18.59 3.40 7.73
C GLY A 79 -17.35 3.77 8.57
N PHE A 80 -16.24 4.15 7.94
CA PHE A 80 -15.07 4.66 8.64
C PHE A 80 -14.80 6.11 8.21
N PHE A 81 -14.90 7.02 9.18
CA PHE A 81 -14.39 8.39 9.20
C PHE A 81 -15.17 9.50 8.51
N GLY A 82 -16.04 10.19 9.24
CA GLY A 82 -16.24 11.62 9.04
C GLY A 82 -15.32 12.36 10.00
N GLY A 83 -14.20 12.87 9.51
CA GLY A 83 -13.41 13.91 10.18
C GLY A 83 -13.52 15.21 9.39
N GLU A 84 -13.43 16.36 10.05
CA GLU A 84 -13.63 17.68 9.42
C GLU A 84 -12.63 17.96 8.27
N GLU A 85 -11.49 17.27 8.23
CA GLU A 85 -10.50 17.37 7.14
C GLU A 85 -10.90 16.63 5.85
N ARG A 86 -12.04 15.92 5.79
CA ARG A 86 -12.54 15.36 4.52
C ARG A 86 -12.99 16.49 3.61
N ILE A 87 -12.11 16.89 2.69
CA ILE A 87 -12.53 17.61 1.49
C ILE A 87 -13.56 16.72 0.78
N ASN A 88 -14.82 17.18 0.72
CA ASN A 88 -16.00 16.55 0.10
C ASN A 88 -16.94 15.69 0.98
N SER A 89 -17.14 16.00 2.27
CA SER A 89 -18.19 15.32 3.09
C SER A 89 -19.64 15.45 2.55
N LEU A 90 -19.89 16.25 1.51
CA LEU A 90 -21.20 16.39 0.85
C LEU A 90 -21.38 15.56 -0.43
N LEU A 91 -20.36 14.88 -0.95
CA LEU A 91 -20.51 14.09 -2.20
C LEU A 91 -20.71 12.62 -1.89
N HIS A 92 -21.89 12.34 -1.34
CA HIS A 92 -22.46 11.01 -1.21
C HIS A 92 -22.86 10.49 -2.59
N ASN A 93 -21.89 10.15 -3.44
CA ASN A 93 -22.06 9.33 -4.63
C ASN A 93 -20.67 8.88 -5.05
N ALA A 94 -20.47 7.57 -5.21
CA ALA A 94 -19.26 6.96 -5.75
C ALA A 94 -18.98 7.52 -7.16
N LYS A 95 -18.32 8.68 -7.24
CA LYS A 95 -17.82 9.25 -8.48
C LYS A 95 -16.33 8.92 -8.57
N LYS A 96 -15.97 8.17 -9.61
CA LYS A 96 -14.63 8.13 -10.17
C LYS A 96 -14.17 9.58 -10.39
N GLU A 97 -13.47 10.17 -9.44
CA GLU A 97 -12.78 11.43 -9.69
C GLU A 97 -11.52 11.10 -10.51
N GLN A 98 -11.51 11.55 -11.77
CA GLN A 98 -10.34 11.52 -12.63
C GLN A 98 -9.54 12.80 -12.35
N PHE A 99 -8.41 12.67 -11.66
CA PHE A 99 -7.47 13.78 -11.49
C PHE A 99 -6.57 13.89 -12.72
N SER A 100 -6.46 15.09 -13.28
CA SER A 100 -5.53 15.39 -14.38
C SER A 100 -4.12 15.57 -13.84
N THR A 101 -3.19 14.76 -14.32
CA THR A 101 -1.74 14.89 -14.08
C THR A 101 -1.20 16.19 -14.69
N GLN A 102 -1.07 17.25 -13.89
CA GLN A 102 -0.23 18.40 -14.20
C GLN A 102 0.97 18.38 -13.23
N ASN A 103 2.18 18.36 -13.78
CA ASN A 103 3.52 18.54 -13.19
C ASN A 103 3.65 18.67 -11.65
N ASN A 104 3.29 17.62 -10.91
CA ASN A 104 3.54 17.53 -9.47
C ASN A 104 4.66 16.51 -9.20
N SER A 105 5.47 16.75 -8.16
CA SER A 105 6.45 15.74 -7.74
C SER A 105 5.72 14.49 -7.21
N SER A 106 6.36 13.33 -7.21
CA SER A 106 5.75 12.10 -6.68
C SER A 106 5.37 12.20 -5.19
N GLU A 107 6.00 13.11 -4.45
CA GLU A 107 5.66 13.40 -3.05
C GLU A 107 4.41 14.25 -2.93
N ASP A 108 4.23 15.23 -3.83
CA ASP A 108 3.03 16.07 -3.86
C ASP A 108 1.79 15.24 -4.22
N GLU A 109 1.90 14.38 -5.23
CA GLU A 109 0.83 13.46 -5.63
C GLU A 109 0.47 12.49 -4.48
N LEU A 110 1.49 11.95 -3.78
CA LEU A 110 1.25 11.13 -2.59
C LEU A 110 0.52 11.94 -1.50
N GLY A 111 0.95 13.17 -1.25
CA GLY A 111 0.36 14.06 -0.25
C GLY A 111 -1.11 14.34 -0.53
N GLU A 112 -1.48 14.59 -1.79
CA GLU A 112 -2.88 14.75 -2.21
C GLU A 112 -3.70 13.48 -1.95
N ILE A 113 -3.20 12.30 -2.36
CA ILE A 113 -3.88 11.03 -2.15
C ILE A 113 -4.06 10.72 -0.66
N ILE A 114 -3.04 10.99 0.15
CA ILE A 114 -3.08 10.85 1.62
C ILE A 114 -4.20 11.70 2.23
N ARG A 115 -4.40 12.94 1.74
CA ARG A 115 -5.48 13.82 2.21
C ARG A 115 -6.85 13.24 1.90
N HIS A 116 -7.02 12.60 0.74
CA HIS A 116 -8.31 11.98 0.37
C HIS A 116 -8.67 10.75 1.22
N PHE A 117 -7.70 10.01 1.74
CA PHE A 117 -7.97 8.91 2.68
C PHE A 117 -8.55 9.40 4.01
N GLY A 118 -8.19 10.62 4.43
CA GLY A 118 -8.54 11.17 5.73
C GLY A 118 -7.77 10.46 6.84
N GLU A 119 -8.49 9.93 7.83
CA GLU A 119 -7.85 9.23 8.94
C GLU A 119 -7.42 7.79 8.57
N PHE A 120 -6.17 7.43 8.86
CA PHE A 120 -5.67 6.05 8.83
C PHE A 120 -4.50 5.85 9.82
N ASP A 121 -4.29 4.62 10.27
CA ASP A 121 -3.16 4.25 11.12
C ASP A 121 -1.98 3.74 10.30
N TYR A 122 -2.24 3.04 9.20
CA TYR A 122 -1.23 2.47 8.32
C TYR A 122 -1.52 2.78 6.85
N LEU A 123 -0.50 3.24 6.14
CA LEU A 123 -0.47 3.36 4.69
C LEU A 123 0.49 2.31 4.11
N LEU A 124 -0.06 1.33 3.40
CA LEU A 124 0.72 0.29 2.71
C LEU A 124 0.81 0.63 1.22
N VAL A 125 2.01 0.80 0.70
CA VAL A 125 2.22 1.21 -0.70
C VAL A 125 2.79 0.04 -1.49
N GLU A 126 2.06 -0.45 -2.50
CA GLU A 126 2.57 -1.41 -3.47
C GLU A 126 3.17 -0.69 -4.68
N GLY A 127 4.50 -0.78 -4.84
CA GLY A 127 5.22 -0.15 -5.94
C GLY A 127 5.93 1.15 -5.54
N LEU A 128 5.91 2.15 -6.43
CA LEU A 128 6.57 3.46 -6.30
C LEU A 128 8.01 3.35 -5.76
N LYS A 129 8.91 2.82 -6.58
CA LYS A 129 10.31 2.52 -6.21
C LYS A 129 11.07 3.72 -5.63
N TYR A 130 10.73 4.93 -6.08
CA TYR A 130 11.44 6.16 -5.70
C TYR A 130 10.81 6.91 -4.54
N LEU A 131 9.66 6.45 -4.01
CA LEU A 131 9.03 7.10 -2.88
C LEU A 131 9.92 6.94 -1.62
N PRO A 132 10.22 8.02 -0.88
CA PRO A 132 11.14 8.01 0.27
C PRO A 132 10.43 7.49 1.54
N LEU A 133 9.80 6.32 1.43
CA LEU A 133 9.27 5.56 2.55
C LEU A 133 10.13 4.32 2.79
N PRO A 134 10.28 3.89 4.05
CA PRO A 134 10.87 2.60 4.40
C PRO A 134 10.25 1.48 3.58
N ARG A 135 11.07 0.51 3.14
CA ARG A 135 10.67 -0.45 2.12
C ARG A 135 10.98 -1.89 2.52
N ILE A 136 9.96 -2.74 2.37
CA ILE A 136 10.07 -4.19 2.46
C ILE A 136 10.17 -4.74 1.03
N CYS A 137 11.30 -5.34 0.68
CA CYS A 137 11.47 -6.02 -0.59
C CYS A 137 11.01 -7.48 -0.48
N VAL A 138 10.08 -7.87 -1.34
CA VAL A 138 9.41 -9.16 -1.36
C VAL A 138 10.00 -10.01 -2.47
N PHE A 139 10.60 -11.12 -2.08
CA PHE A 139 11.23 -12.10 -2.96
C PHE A 139 10.56 -13.46 -2.81
N ARG A 140 10.57 -14.24 -3.89
CA ARG A 140 10.04 -15.59 -3.91
C ARG A 140 10.93 -16.42 -4.83
N ASP A 141 11.44 -17.53 -4.30
CA ASP A 141 12.30 -18.51 -4.96
C ASP A 141 13.68 -17.99 -5.44
N GLU A 142 13.80 -16.70 -5.73
CA GLU A 142 15.05 -16.03 -6.07
C GLU A 142 15.12 -14.61 -5.48
N ILE A 143 16.33 -14.16 -5.18
CA ILE A 143 16.62 -12.77 -4.82
C ILE A 143 16.88 -11.98 -6.09
N ASP A 144 16.14 -10.89 -6.28
CA ASP A 144 16.47 -9.91 -7.31
C ASP A 144 17.30 -8.79 -6.70
N GLU A 145 18.61 -8.83 -6.95
CA GLU A 145 19.59 -7.89 -6.41
C GLU A 145 19.29 -6.43 -6.80
N SER A 146 18.56 -6.18 -7.89
CA SER A 146 18.21 -4.81 -8.32
C SER A 146 17.28 -4.07 -7.36
N PHE A 147 16.65 -4.78 -6.42
CA PHE A 147 15.80 -4.23 -5.36
C PHE A 147 16.52 -4.09 -4.02
N VAL A 148 17.66 -4.74 -3.82
CA VAL A 148 18.39 -4.76 -2.54
C VAL A 148 18.83 -3.35 -2.10
N PRO A 149 19.35 -2.47 -2.97
CA PRO A 149 19.78 -1.13 -2.57
C PRO A 149 18.66 -0.22 -2.02
N PHE A 150 17.40 -0.58 -2.27
CA PHE A 150 16.23 0.21 -1.87
C PHE A 150 15.52 -0.39 -0.65
N ALA A 151 15.97 -1.54 -0.16
CA ALA A 151 15.31 -2.29 0.89
C ALA A 151 15.79 -1.84 2.28
N ASN A 152 14.85 -1.75 3.22
CA ASN A 152 15.13 -1.65 4.66
C ASN A 152 14.85 -2.98 5.38
N ALA A 153 14.06 -3.86 4.75
CA ALA A 153 13.83 -5.24 5.18
C ALA A 153 13.46 -6.12 3.99
N PHE A 154 13.51 -7.44 4.21
CA PHE A 154 13.21 -8.44 3.20
C PHE A 154 12.11 -9.38 3.68
N ALA A 155 11.21 -9.78 2.79
CA ALA A 155 10.22 -10.82 3.02
C ALA A 155 10.40 -11.91 1.94
N THR A 156 10.70 -13.15 2.35
CA THR A 156 11.03 -14.22 1.40
C THR A 156 10.74 -15.62 1.93
N ASN A 157 10.48 -16.58 1.04
CA ASN A 157 10.40 -18.00 1.38
C ASN A 157 11.77 -18.69 1.39
N LEU A 158 12.81 -18.02 0.88
CA LEU A 158 14.16 -18.56 0.84
C LEU A 158 14.73 -18.74 2.24
N LYS A 159 15.34 -19.89 2.48
CA LYS A 159 16.02 -20.20 3.74
C LYS A 159 17.50 -19.83 3.63
N GLN A 160 18.11 -19.45 4.76
CA GLN A 160 19.55 -19.17 4.87
C GLN A 160 20.07 -18.05 3.97
N ILE A 161 19.32 -16.96 3.81
CA ILE A 161 19.77 -15.78 3.08
C ILE A 161 20.67 -14.88 3.95
N LYS A 162 21.64 -14.21 3.32
CA LYS A 162 22.56 -13.26 4.00
C LYS A 162 21.97 -11.86 4.21
N LEU A 163 20.84 -11.55 3.56
CA LEU A 163 20.19 -10.25 3.65
C LEU A 163 19.45 -10.10 4.98
N SER A 164 19.58 -8.95 5.65
CA SER A 164 19.02 -8.71 6.98
C SER A 164 18.50 -7.27 7.11
N PRO A 165 17.41 -7.03 7.87
CA PRO A 165 16.53 -8.04 8.47
C PRO A 165 15.68 -8.74 7.41
N ASN A 166 15.47 -10.05 7.56
CA ASN A 166 14.59 -10.84 6.70
C ASN A 166 13.53 -11.59 7.51
N TYR A 167 12.37 -11.76 6.90
CA TYR A 167 11.20 -12.42 7.48
C TYR A 167 10.66 -13.44 6.49
N ASP A 168 10.09 -14.52 7.01
CA ASP A 168 9.32 -15.45 6.20
C ASP A 168 8.07 -14.75 5.64
N LEU A 169 7.61 -15.13 4.43
CA LEU A 169 6.40 -14.57 3.83
C LEU A 169 5.13 -14.82 4.67
N ASP A 170 5.17 -15.80 5.57
CA ASP A 170 4.09 -16.11 6.50
C ASP A 170 4.31 -15.53 7.91
N ASP A 171 5.44 -14.89 8.20
CA ASP A 171 5.70 -14.20 9.47
C ASP A 171 5.05 -12.80 9.51
N ILE A 172 3.71 -12.78 9.48
CA ILE A 172 2.92 -11.54 9.47
C ILE A 172 3.13 -10.73 10.76
N SER A 173 3.29 -11.40 11.90
CA SER A 173 3.52 -10.72 13.17
C SER A 173 4.90 -10.06 13.25
N GLY A 174 5.96 -10.72 12.78
CA GLY A 174 7.29 -10.15 12.68
C GLY A 174 7.34 -8.96 11.72
N LEU A 175 6.68 -9.07 10.57
CA LEU A 175 6.57 -7.98 9.61
C LEU A 175 5.82 -6.77 10.18
N ILE A 176 4.70 -6.97 10.87
CA ILE A 176 3.97 -5.86 11.53
C ILE A 176 4.83 -5.21 12.62
N LYS A 177 5.55 -6.00 13.41
CA LYS A 177 6.47 -5.47 14.44
C LYS A 177 7.58 -4.64 13.80
N TRP A 178 8.12 -5.08 12.66
CA TRP A 178 9.11 -4.31 11.92
C TRP A 178 8.52 -3.00 11.39
N ILE A 179 7.31 -3.04 10.81
CA ILE A 179 6.59 -1.84 10.34
C ILE A 179 6.40 -0.85 11.50
N ASP A 180 5.95 -1.31 12.66
CA ASP A 180 5.73 -0.46 13.84
C ASP A 180 7.00 0.26 14.31
N ALA A 181 8.16 -0.36 14.16
CA ALA A 181 9.44 0.19 14.59
C ALA A 181 10.14 1.05 13.52
N ASN A 182 9.86 0.83 12.23
CA ASN A 182 10.68 1.36 11.14
C ASN A 182 9.92 2.17 10.10
N ALA A 183 8.58 2.09 10.03
CA ALA A 183 7.80 2.85 9.08
C ALA A 183 7.85 4.36 9.35
N LYS A 184 7.69 5.18 8.30
CA LYS A 184 7.76 6.64 8.42
C LYS A 184 6.42 7.17 8.94
N ARG A 185 6.44 8.07 9.92
CA ARG A 185 5.24 8.82 10.30
C ARG A 185 4.90 9.85 9.21
N LEU A 186 3.63 9.84 8.76
CA LEU A 186 3.08 10.70 7.71
C LEU A 186 2.23 11.85 8.26
#